data_AF-A0A0P9ZNH8-F1
#
_entry.id   AF-A0A0P9ZNH8-F1
#
_cell.length_a   1.000
_cell.length_b   1.000
_cell.length_c   1.000
_cell.angle_alpha   90.00
_cell.angle_beta   90.00
_cell.angle_gamma   90.00
#
_symmetry.space_group_name_H-M   'P 1'
#
loop_
_entity.id
_entity.type
_entity.pdbx_description
1 polymer ?
#
loop_
_entity_poly.entity_id
_entity_poly.type
_entity_poly.pdbx_seq_one_letter_code
_entity_poly.pdbx_strand_id
1 'polypeptide(L)'
;MFGTHEHQHIFDIDLSQHNFSEQEYGFIARKSVAVFFLKPKTIASMIISLARHASPSVRDDLQDLLFSAVLINYPSLAGSMLDAKVEDQNELAADVIKVALGQLQSYLQGVRKRANIMELRPSEREYQLEWQRHSDEMNDAMREARQGSFLSNLVTERLILHGNGMVSWIQANPSDVNTDQGVSTSTRIETPMASFSHSMEMPRQMVLDPVGLDKMLLSFITERSPK
;
A
#
# COMPACT_ATOMS: atom_id res chain seq x y z
N MET A 1 9.50 -20.07 -1.66
CA MET A 1 8.78 -19.33 -2.71
C MET A 1 7.31 -19.32 -2.34
N PHE A 2 6.82 -18.26 -1.70
CA PHE A 2 5.39 -18.04 -1.51
C PHE A 2 5.11 -16.64 -2.06
N GLY A 3 4.36 -16.58 -3.16
CA GLY A 3 4.04 -15.32 -3.82
C GLY A 3 3.23 -14.44 -2.89
N THR A 4 3.63 -13.17 -2.78
CA THR A 4 2.77 -12.10 -2.27
C THR A 4 1.51 -12.08 -3.12
N HIS A 5 0.45 -12.69 -2.62
CA HIS A 5 -0.87 -12.72 -3.25
C HIS A 5 -1.51 -11.33 -3.16
N GLU A 6 -1.01 -10.39 -3.95
CA GLU A 6 -1.67 -9.12 -4.24
C GLU A 6 -2.84 -9.39 -5.19
N HIS A 7 -3.88 -10.10 -4.70
CA HIS A 7 -5.08 -10.39 -5.48
C HIS A 7 -5.96 -9.14 -5.57
N GLN A 8 -5.52 -8.19 -6.38
CA GLN A 8 -6.43 -7.19 -6.96
C GLN A 8 -6.82 -7.68 -8.34
N HIS A 9 -8.11 -7.75 -8.61
CA HIS A 9 -8.60 -8.13 -9.92
C HIS A 9 -8.40 -6.95 -10.87
N ILE A 10 -7.85 -7.22 -12.06
CA ILE A 10 -7.72 -6.25 -13.14
C ILE A 10 -8.86 -6.55 -14.12
N PHE A 11 -9.79 -5.60 -14.28
CA PHE A 11 -10.84 -5.72 -15.26
C PHE A 11 -10.31 -5.44 -16.67
N ASP A 12 -10.68 -6.31 -17.60
CA ASP A 12 -10.49 -6.11 -19.03
C ASP A 12 -11.82 -6.46 -19.71
N ILE A 13 -12.78 -5.56 -19.56
CA ILE A 13 -14.17 -5.80 -19.95
C ILE A 13 -14.43 -5.04 -21.25
N ASP A 14 -14.97 -5.73 -22.25
CA ASP A 14 -15.54 -5.12 -23.44
C ASP A 14 -16.99 -4.69 -23.12
N LEU A 15 -17.19 -3.38 -23.04
CA LEU A 15 -18.49 -2.77 -22.75
C LEU A 15 -19.19 -2.27 -24.02
N SER A 16 -18.66 -2.56 -25.21
CA SER A 16 -19.26 -2.15 -26.50
C SER A 16 -20.69 -2.66 -26.70
N GLN A 17 -21.04 -3.79 -26.08
CA GLN A 17 -22.37 -4.40 -26.15
C GLN A 17 -23.40 -3.71 -25.25
N HIS A 18 -22.98 -2.77 -24.40
CA HIS A 18 -23.84 -2.07 -23.47
C HIS A 18 -23.99 -0.61 -23.91
N ASN A 19 -25.21 -0.23 -24.27
CA ASN A 19 -25.51 1.11 -24.74
C ASN A 19 -25.81 2.04 -23.55
N PHE A 20 -24.77 2.35 -22.77
CA PHE A 20 -24.89 3.27 -21.64
C PHE A 20 -25.09 4.71 -22.12
N SER A 21 -25.98 5.43 -21.44
CA SER A 21 -26.06 6.88 -21.53
C SER A 21 -24.80 7.54 -20.95
N GLU A 22 -24.53 8.78 -21.35
CA GLU A 22 -23.37 9.54 -20.85
C GLU A 22 -23.36 9.66 -19.30
N GLN A 23 -24.55 9.75 -18.69
CA GLN A 23 -24.68 9.83 -17.23
C GLN A 23 -24.35 8.50 -16.53
N GLU A 24 -24.64 7.36 -17.16
CA GLU A 24 -24.39 6.04 -16.61
C GLU A 24 -22.90 5.73 -16.52
N TYR A 25 -22.09 6.16 -17.49
CA TYR A 25 -20.64 6.00 -17.44
C TYR A 25 -20.03 6.64 -16.17
N GLY A 26 -20.37 7.91 -15.93
CA GLY A 26 -19.90 8.63 -14.74
C GLY A 26 -20.42 8.01 -13.44
N PHE A 27 -21.69 7.58 -13.43
CA PHE A 27 -22.29 6.91 -12.28
C PHE A 27 -21.58 5.59 -11.94
N ILE A 28 -21.36 4.71 -12.93
CA ILE A 28 -20.68 3.42 -12.73
C ILE A 28 -19.24 3.64 -12.25
N ALA A 29 -18.54 4.62 -12.83
CA ALA A 29 -17.17 4.94 -12.42
C ALA A 29 -17.11 5.41 -10.95
N ARG A 30 -17.99 6.33 -10.53
CA ARG A 30 -18.07 6.81 -9.14
C ARG A 30 -18.46 5.69 -8.16
N LYS A 31 -19.40 4.83 -8.54
CA LYS A 31 -19.74 3.64 -7.75
C LYS A 31 -18.57 2.68 -7.61
N SER A 32 -17.79 2.49 -8.68
CA SER A 32 -16.61 1.64 -8.66
C SER A 32 -15.55 2.18 -7.71
N VAL A 33 -15.31 3.50 -7.71
CA VAL A 33 -14.42 4.16 -6.75
C VAL A 33 -14.89 3.92 -5.31
N ALA A 34 -16.18 4.13 -5.02
CA ALA A 34 -16.72 3.98 -3.68
C ALA A 34 -16.64 2.55 -3.15
N VAL A 35 -16.98 1.56 -3.97
CA VAL A 35 -17.05 0.15 -3.57
C VAL A 35 -15.66 -0.47 -3.47
N PHE A 36 -14.78 -0.16 -4.42
CA PHE A 36 -13.45 -0.78 -4.52
C PHE A 36 -12.33 0.14 -4.02
N PHE A 37 -12.63 1.13 -3.16
CA PHE A 37 -11.68 2.19 -2.80
C PHE A 37 -10.32 1.68 -2.30
N LEU A 38 -10.29 0.54 -1.60
CA LEU A 38 -9.07 -0.11 -1.07
C LEU A 38 -8.39 -1.07 -2.08
N LYS A 39 -8.88 -1.12 -3.32
CA LYS A 39 -8.39 -1.97 -4.42
C LYS A 39 -8.06 -1.08 -5.63
N PRO A 40 -7.00 -0.27 -5.56
CA PRO A 40 -6.66 0.75 -6.56
C PRO A 40 -6.57 0.22 -8.00
N LYS A 41 -5.97 -0.96 -8.22
CA LYS A 41 -5.85 -1.57 -9.56
C LYS A 41 -7.22 -1.97 -10.13
N THR A 42 -8.13 -2.40 -9.26
CA THR A 42 -9.51 -2.76 -9.62
C THR A 42 -10.32 -1.52 -10.03
N ILE A 43 -10.19 -0.41 -9.32
CA ILE A 43 -10.85 0.86 -9.70
C ILE A 43 -10.30 1.35 -11.04
N ALA A 44 -8.96 1.44 -11.16
CA ALA A 44 -8.31 1.97 -12.36
C ALA A 44 -8.69 1.14 -13.61
N SER A 45 -8.69 -0.18 -13.50
CA SER A 45 -9.04 -1.07 -14.61
C SER A 45 -10.51 -0.95 -15.03
N MET A 46 -11.43 -0.73 -14.08
CA MET A 46 -12.83 -0.46 -14.39
C MET A 46 -13.02 0.88 -15.11
N ILE A 47 -12.38 1.96 -14.63
CA ILE A 47 -12.46 3.28 -15.27
C ILE A 47 -11.89 3.23 -16.69
N ILE A 48 -10.77 2.53 -16.90
CA ILE A 48 -10.16 2.35 -18.22
C ILE A 48 -11.10 1.56 -19.15
N SER A 49 -11.70 0.48 -18.65
CA SER A 49 -12.67 -0.32 -19.44
C SER A 49 -13.87 0.53 -19.88
N LEU A 50 -14.37 1.42 -19.02
CA LEU A 50 -15.43 2.38 -19.35
C LEU A 50 -14.98 3.40 -20.39
N ALA A 51 -13.77 3.94 -20.26
CA ALA A 51 -13.23 4.97 -21.15
C ALA A 51 -13.07 4.51 -22.61
N ARG A 52 -12.84 3.21 -22.86
CA ARG A 52 -12.67 2.65 -24.21
C ARG A 52 -13.84 2.96 -25.14
N HIS A 53 -15.06 2.95 -24.62
CA HIS A 53 -16.30 3.14 -25.41
C HIS A 53 -17.06 4.44 -25.08
N ALA A 54 -16.52 5.27 -24.19
CA ALA A 54 -17.11 6.53 -23.81
C ALA A 54 -16.97 7.62 -24.89
N SER A 55 -17.95 8.54 -24.96
CA SER A 55 -17.85 9.76 -25.77
C SER A 55 -16.76 10.70 -25.24
N PRO A 56 -16.24 11.65 -26.05
CA PRO A 56 -15.17 12.55 -25.63
C PRO A 56 -15.48 13.36 -24.37
N SER A 57 -16.73 13.84 -24.21
CA SER A 57 -17.18 14.56 -23.01
C SER A 57 -17.08 13.69 -21.75
N VAL A 58 -17.52 12.43 -21.85
CA VAL A 58 -17.46 11.46 -20.75
C VAL A 58 -16.02 11.05 -20.45
N ARG A 59 -15.15 10.94 -21.46
CA ARG A 59 -13.73 10.66 -21.27
C ARG A 59 -13.04 11.74 -20.42
N ASP A 60 -13.40 13.00 -20.61
CA ASP A 60 -12.91 14.12 -19.79
C ASP A 60 -13.35 13.99 -18.32
N ASP A 61 -14.59 13.57 -18.06
CA ASP A 61 -15.04 13.30 -16.70
C ASP A 61 -14.32 12.08 -16.07
N LEU A 62 -14.07 11.04 -16.87
CA LEU A 62 -13.41 9.82 -16.41
C LEU A 62 -11.91 10.02 -16.13
N GLN A 63 -11.19 10.82 -16.93
CA GLN A 63 -9.79 11.17 -16.63
C GLN A 63 -9.71 11.98 -15.33
N ASP A 64 -10.63 12.92 -15.12
CA ASP A 64 -10.62 13.77 -13.93
C ASP A 64 -10.94 12.95 -12.67
N LEU A 65 -11.84 11.97 -12.79
CA LEU A 65 -12.11 11.02 -11.71
C LEU A 65 -10.92 10.09 -11.45
N LEU A 66 -10.27 9.57 -12.50
CA LEU A 66 -9.08 8.73 -12.38
C LEU A 66 -7.94 9.50 -11.68
N PHE A 67 -7.75 10.77 -12.01
CA PHE A 67 -6.78 11.62 -11.34
C PHE A 67 -7.18 11.92 -9.89
N SER A 68 -8.33 12.56 -9.69
CA SER A 68 -8.72 13.17 -8.42
C SER A 68 -9.01 12.15 -7.32
N ALA A 69 -9.72 11.05 -7.65
CA ALA A 69 -10.12 10.06 -6.66
C ALA A 69 -9.12 8.92 -6.52
N VAL A 70 -8.46 8.52 -7.61
CA VAL A 70 -7.58 7.34 -7.62
C VAL A 70 -6.11 7.74 -7.50
N LEU A 71 -5.55 8.49 -8.46
CA LEU A 71 -4.11 8.77 -8.52
C LEU A 71 -3.59 9.69 -7.40
N ILE A 72 -4.40 10.63 -6.93
CA ILE A 72 -4.04 11.45 -5.75
C ILE A 72 -3.85 10.54 -4.52
N ASN A 73 -4.71 9.53 -4.36
CA ASN A 73 -4.65 8.59 -3.23
C ASN A 73 -3.60 7.51 -3.41
N TYR A 74 -3.42 7.01 -4.63
CA TYR A 74 -2.56 5.87 -4.98
C TYR A 74 -1.62 6.22 -6.16
N PRO A 75 -0.62 7.10 -5.94
CA PRO A 75 0.28 7.55 -7.01
C PRO A 75 1.20 6.45 -7.55
N SER A 76 1.40 5.36 -6.82
CA SER A 76 2.16 4.17 -7.23
C SER A 76 1.56 3.43 -8.43
N LEU A 77 0.26 3.61 -8.70
CA LEU A 77 -0.40 3.05 -9.87
C LEU A 77 0.19 3.55 -11.19
N ALA A 78 0.71 4.78 -11.21
CA ALA A 78 1.31 5.39 -12.39
C ALA A 78 2.44 4.50 -12.94
N GLY A 79 3.46 4.26 -12.11
CA GLY A 79 4.65 3.49 -12.46
C GLY A 79 4.50 1.98 -12.50
N SER A 80 3.28 1.44 -12.34
CA SER A 80 3.04 0.00 -12.30
C SER A 80 2.07 -0.44 -13.40
N MET A 81 0.78 -0.20 -13.22
CA MET A 81 -0.26 -0.67 -14.12
C MET A 81 -0.52 0.28 -15.29
N LEU A 82 -0.49 1.59 -15.05
CA LEU A 82 -0.91 2.58 -16.04
C LEU A 82 0.13 2.80 -17.14
N ASP A 83 1.40 2.89 -16.78
CA ASP A 83 2.49 3.00 -17.77
C ASP A 83 2.49 1.79 -18.71
N ALA A 84 2.34 0.57 -18.17
CA ALA A 84 2.23 -0.65 -18.98
C ALA A 84 1.04 -0.64 -19.94
N LYS A 85 -0.11 -0.06 -19.54
CA LYS A 85 -1.28 0.09 -20.41
C LYS A 85 -1.13 1.17 -21.47
N VAL A 86 -0.35 2.21 -21.20
CA VAL A 86 -0.07 3.28 -22.17
C VAL A 86 0.89 2.81 -23.27
N GLU A 87 1.79 1.89 -22.94
CA GLU A 87 2.71 1.27 -23.91
C GLU A 87 2.01 0.29 -24.85
N ASP A 88 0.85 -0.25 -24.47
CA ASP A 88 0.03 -1.10 -25.32
C ASP A 88 -0.61 -0.29 -26.46
N GLN A 89 -0.23 -0.61 -27.70
CA GLN A 89 -0.71 0.07 -28.91
C GLN A 89 -2.21 -0.15 -29.17
N ASN A 90 -2.83 -1.17 -28.55
CA ASN A 90 -4.24 -1.50 -28.73
C ASN A 90 -5.16 -0.81 -27.73
N GLU A 91 -4.62 -0.09 -26.73
CA GLU A 91 -5.43 0.52 -25.68
C GLU A 91 -6.16 1.78 -26.17
N LEU A 92 -7.48 1.65 -26.40
CA LEU A 92 -8.36 2.72 -26.90
C LEU A 92 -8.55 3.90 -25.93
N ALA A 93 -8.22 3.69 -24.65
CA ALA A 93 -8.28 4.70 -23.59
C ALA A 93 -6.89 5.27 -23.21
N ALA A 94 -5.86 5.05 -24.04
CA ALA A 94 -4.50 5.53 -23.76
C ALA A 94 -4.42 7.06 -23.66
N ASP A 95 -5.29 7.81 -24.33
CA ASP A 95 -5.46 9.25 -24.21
C ASP A 95 -5.84 9.67 -22.79
N VAL A 96 -6.90 9.07 -22.24
CA VAL A 96 -7.41 9.31 -20.87
C VAL A 96 -6.32 9.03 -19.84
N ILE A 97 -5.59 7.92 -20.01
CA ILE A 97 -4.52 7.55 -19.08
C ILE A 97 -3.37 8.56 -19.14
N LYS A 98 -2.92 8.96 -20.34
CA LYS A 98 -1.82 9.94 -20.51
C LYS A 98 -2.15 11.29 -19.87
N VAL A 99 -3.39 11.78 -20.04
CA VAL A 99 -3.81 13.05 -19.44
C VAL A 99 -3.80 12.96 -17.91
N ALA A 100 -4.39 11.90 -17.34
CA ALA A 100 -4.41 11.70 -15.89
C ALA A 100 -2.99 11.57 -15.29
N LEU A 101 -2.08 10.86 -15.99
CA LEU A 101 -0.66 10.77 -15.59
C LEU A 101 0.05 12.13 -15.66
N GLY A 102 -0.24 12.94 -16.67
CA GLY A 102 0.28 14.30 -16.79
C GLY A 102 -0.21 15.24 -15.67
N GLN A 103 -1.49 15.12 -15.30
CA GLN A 103 -2.07 15.83 -14.16
C GLN A 103 -1.40 15.40 -12.84
N LEU A 104 -1.19 14.10 -12.64
CA LEU A 104 -0.47 13.57 -11.47
C LEU A 104 0.96 14.10 -11.39
N GLN A 105 1.71 14.06 -12.50
CA GLN A 105 3.08 14.54 -12.53
C GLN A 105 3.14 16.04 -12.18
N SER A 106 2.24 16.84 -12.75
CA SER A 106 2.11 18.27 -12.47
C SER A 106 1.79 18.54 -11.00
N TYR A 107 0.86 17.77 -10.43
CA TYR A 107 0.51 17.83 -9.01
C TYR A 107 1.72 17.50 -8.12
N LEU A 108 2.40 16.39 -8.36
CA LEU A 108 3.56 15.97 -7.57
C LEU A 108 4.72 16.95 -7.68
N GLN A 109 4.97 17.53 -8.86
CA GLN A 109 5.94 18.60 -9.02
C GLN A 109 5.54 19.86 -8.22
N GLY A 110 4.26 20.23 -8.25
CA GLY A 110 3.74 21.35 -7.46
C GLY A 110 3.90 21.14 -5.95
N VAL A 111 3.70 19.92 -5.47
CA VAL A 111 3.97 19.54 -4.08
C VAL A 111 5.46 19.64 -3.76
N ARG A 112 6.34 19.05 -4.59
CA ARG A 112 7.80 19.07 -4.37
C ARG A 112 8.36 20.49 -4.35
N LYS A 113 7.90 21.37 -5.24
CA LYS A 113 8.31 22.79 -5.27
C LYS A 113 8.00 23.52 -3.95
N ARG A 114 6.94 23.12 -3.24
CA ARG A 114 6.50 23.72 -1.97
C ARG A 114 6.96 22.94 -0.74
N ALA A 115 7.52 21.74 -0.90
CA ALA A 115 7.90 20.88 0.22
C ALA A 115 9.10 21.41 1.03
N ASN A 116 9.86 22.37 0.51
CA ASN A 116 11.05 22.92 1.17
C ASN A 116 10.76 24.24 1.90
N ILE A 117 9.63 24.31 2.61
CA ILE A 117 9.33 25.42 3.53
C ILE A 117 9.98 25.06 4.87
N MET A 118 10.99 25.82 5.27
CA MET A 118 11.80 25.51 6.46
C MET A 118 10.97 25.54 7.74
N GLU A 119 9.94 26.38 7.76
CA GLU A 119 8.98 26.58 8.86
C GLU A 119 8.05 25.39 9.08
N LEU A 120 7.88 24.51 8.08
CA LEU A 120 7.04 23.31 8.18
C LEU A 120 7.86 22.04 8.51
N ARG A 121 9.18 22.16 8.70
CA ARG A 121 9.99 21.03 9.13
C ARG A 121 9.79 20.82 10.63
N PRO A 122 9.52 19.58 11.08
CA PRO A 122 9.51 19.30 12.50
C PRO A 122 10.90 19.56 13.08
N SER A 123 10.93 19.99 14.33
CA SER A 123 12.16 20.23 15.07
C SER A 123 12.93 18.92 15.29
N GLU A 124 14.25 19.01 15.50
CA GLU A 124 15.07 17.82 15.81
C GLU A 124 14.56 17.07 17.06
N ARG A 125 14.00 17.81 18.02
CA ARG A 125 13.38 17.23 19.22
C ARG A 125 12.15 16.40 18.89
N GLU A 126 11.27 16.91 18.01
CA GLU A 126 10.07 16.17 17.58
C GLU A 126 10.45 14.92 16.80
N TYR A 127 11.48 14.99 15.95
CA TYR A 127 12.04 13.80 15.30
C TYR A 127 12.53 12.77 16.31
N GLN A 128 13.33 13.16 17.31
CA GLN A 128 13.80 12.24 18.33
C GLN A 128 12.65 11.60 19.13
N LEU A 129 11.61 12.39 19.45
CA LEU A 129 10.45 11.92 20.16
C LEU A 129 9.64 10.90 19.33
N GLU A 130 9.46 11.15 18.03
CA GLU A 130 8.79 10.22 17.11
C GLU A 130 9.58 8.91 16.97
N TRP A 131 10.90 8.99 16.84
CA TRP A 131 11.77 7.82 16.82
C TRP A 131 11.68 7.00 18.11
N GLN A 132 11.67 7.66 19.27
CA GLN A 132 11.50 6.99 20.56
C GLN A 132 10.13 6.32 20.65
N ARG A 133 9.07 7.05 20.30
CA ARG A 133 7.70 6.52 20.27
C ARG A 133 7.59 5.28 19.38
N HIS A 134 8.15 5.33 18.16
CA HIS A 134 8.12 4.20 17.24
C HIS A 134 8.92 3.00 17.79
N SER A 135 10.04 3.25 18.46
CA SER A 135 10.81 2.20 19.14
C SER A 135 10.01 1.56 20.28
N ASP A 136 9.30 2.36 21.07
CA ASP A 136 8.47 1.89 22.18
C ASP A 136 7.26 1.10 21.69
N GLU A 137 6.54 1.59 20.67
CA GLU A 137 5.41 0.89 20.04
C GLU A 137 5.85 -0.48 19.49
N MET A 138 7.02 -0.57 18.86
CA MET A 138 7.58 -1.83 18.39
C MET A 138 7.92 -2.79 19.54
N ASN A 139 8.51 -2.27 20.63
CA ASN A 139 8.83 -3.07 21.81
C ASN A 139 7.57 -3.61 22.50
N ASP A 140 6.51 -2.81 22.57
CA ASP A 140 5.22 -3.19 23.13
C ASP A 140 4.50 -4.22 22.26
N ALA A 141 4.48 -4.04 20.93
CA ALA A 141 3.94 -5.03 20.00
C ALA A 141 4.67 -6.39 20.12
N MET A 142 6.00 -6.37 20.27
CA MET A 142 6.77 -7.58 20.55
C MET A 142 6.42 -8.21 21.91
N ARG A 143 6.17 -7.40 22.94
CA ARG A 143 5.78 -7.88 24.28
C ARG A 143 4.39 -8.52 24.25
N GLU A 144 3.44 -7.93 23.53
CA GLU A 144 2.09 -8.47 23.35
C GLU A 144 2.10 -9.77 22.55
N ALA A 145 2.86 -9.82 21.44
CA ALA A 145 3.05 -11.05 20.66
C ALA A 145 3.65 -12.20 21.49
N ARG A 146 4.53 -11.88 22.46
CA ARG A 146 5.06 -12.87 23.43
C ARG A 146 3.95 -13.42 24.33
N GLN A 147 3.05 -12.58 24.84
CA GLN A 147 1.98 -12.99 25.76
C GLN A 147 0.87 -13.79 25.07
N GLY A 148 0.55 -13.49 23.81
CA GLY A 148 -0.52 -14.14 23.06
C GLY A 148 -0.14 -15.47 22.38
N SER A 149 1.14 -15.86 22.40
CA SER A 149 1.61 -17.04 21.67
C SER A 149 1.43 -18.32 22.49
N PHE A 150 0.45 -19.17 22.17
CA PHE A 150 0.29 -20.50 22.78
C PHE A 150 1.51 -21.43 22.58
N LEU A 151 2.37 -21.12 21.60
CA LEU A 151 3.62 -21.83 21.31
C LEU A 151 4.80 -21.40 22.20
N SER A 152 4.68 -20.31 22.98
CA SER A 152 5.76 -19.82 23.86
C SER A 152 6.15 -20.83 24.94
N ASN A 153 5.22 -21.69 25.36
CA ASN A 153 5.45 -22.74 26.34
C ASN A 153 6.10 -24.02 25.75
N LEU A 154 6.16 -24.16 24.43
CA LEU A 154 6.71 -25.35 23.74
C LEU A 154 8.10 -25.10 23.13
N VAL A 155 8.54 -23.85 23.03
CA VAL A 155 9.79 -23.47 22.35
C VAL A 155 10.63 -22.56 23.26
N THR A 156 11.92 -22.86 23.37
CA THR A 156 12.88 -22.10 24.20
C THR A 156 12.91 -20.62 23.84
N GLU A 157 12.67 -19.76 24.82
CA GLU A 157 12.77 -18.30 24.70
C GLU A 157 14.22 -17.84 24.47
N ARG A 158 14.42 -16.86 23.58
CA ARG A 158 15.75 -16.32 23.24
C ARG A 158 15.71 -14.79 23.17
N LEU A 159 16.69 -14.15 23.81
CA LEU A 159 16.83 -12.70 23.90
C LEU A 159 17.33 -12.13 22.56
N ILE A 160 16.56 -11.21 21.98
CA ILE A 160 16.94 -10.47 20.78
C ILE A 160 17.85 -9.32 21.23
N LEU A 161 19.10 -9.32 20.79
CA LEU A 161 19.96 -8.14 20.89
C LEU A 161 20.00 -7.47 19.52
N HIS A 162 19.67 -6.19 19.46
CA HIS A 162 19.64 -5.31 18.29
C HIS A 162 19.67 -5.99 16.91
N GLY A 163 18.48 -6.16 16.34
CA GLY A 163 18.22 -5.57 15.03
C GLY A 163 18.32 -6.45 13.80
N ASN A 164 18.83 -7.69 13.82
CA ASN A 164 18.69 -8.62 12.67
C ASN A 164 19.06 -10.10 12.95
N GLY A 165 19.47 -10.46 14.17
CA GLY A 165 19.95 -11.81 14.47
C GLY A 165 19.55 -12.29 15.86
N MET A 166 19.41 -13.61 15.99
CA MET A 166 19.19 -14.30 17.24
C MET A 166 20.50 -14.97 17.68
N VAL A 167 20.83 -14.89 18.97
CA VAL A 167 21.95 -15.65 19.56
C VAL A 167 21.38 -16.76 20.45
N SER A 168 21.83 -17.99 20.24
CA SER A 168 21.56 -19.13 21.10
C SER A 168 22.83 -19.70 21.68
N TRP A 169 22.74 -20.19 22.91
CA TRP A 169 23.79 -20.97 23.56
C TRP A 169 23.36 -22.44 23.59
N ILE A 170 24.21 -23.33 23.11
CA ILE A 170 24.03 -24.78 23.28
C ILE A 170 25.11 -25.26 24.24
N GLN A 171 24.71 -25.94 25.32
CA GLN A 171 25.66 -26.62 26.20
C GLN A 171 26.26 -27.82 25.44
N ALA A 172 27.58 -27.87 25.34
CA ALA A 172 28.27 -29.06 24.84
C ALA A 172 27.94 -30.27 25.74
N ASN A 173 27.76 -31.45 25.12
CA ASN A 173 27.48 -32.67 25.86
C ASN A 173 28.65 -32.97 26.84
N PRO A 174 28.37 -33.44 28.06
CA PRO A 174 29.40 -33.76 29.04
C PRO A 174 30.34 -34.89 28.60
N SER A 175 30.06 -35.60 27.50
CA SER A 175 30.90 -36.64 26.91
C SER A 175 32.05 -36.11 26.04
N ASP A 176 32.05 -34.83 25.66
CA ASP A 176 33.09 -34.23 24.80
C ASP A 176 34.14 -33.42 25.58
N VAL A 177 34.12 -33.51 26.91
CA VAL A 177 35.08 -32.85 27.78
C VAL A 177 36.29 -33.76 27.98
N ASN A 178 37.33 -33.59 27.16
CA ASN A 178 38.68 -33.97 27.58
C ASN A 178 39.00 -33.12 28.81
N THR A 179 38.94 -33.77 29.96
CA THR A 179 39.20 -33.18 31.27
C THR A 179 40.68 -32.84 31.34
N ASP A 180 40.96 -31.53 31.41
CA ASP A 180 42.01 -31.04 32.31
C ASP A 180 41.71 -29.65 32.90
N GLN A 181 40.70 -28.92 32.43
CA GLN A 181 40.20 -27.71 33.10
C GLN A 181 38.69 -27.62 32.91
N GLY A 182 37.93 -27.75 34.01
CA GLY A 182 36.47 -27.85 34.04
C GLY A 182 35.73 -26.58 33.61
N VAL A 183 35.83 -26.21 32.34
CA VAL A 183 35.06 -25.11 31.74
C VAL A 183 34.11 -25.74 30.73
N SER A 184 32.81 -25.75 31.04
CA SER A 184 31.77 -26.10 30.07
C SER A 184 31.78 -25.07 28.94
N THR A 185 32.28 -25.44 27.77
CA THR A 185 32.31 -24.58 26.58
C THR A 185 30.91 -24.53 25.96
N SER A 186 30.11 -23.54 26.36
CA SER A 186 28.86 -23.23 25.66
C SER A 186 29.19 -22.67 24.28
N THR A 187 28.73 -23.32 23.21
CA THR A 187 28.94 -22.85 21.85
C THR A 187 27.87 -21.83 21.48
N ARG A 188 28.31 -20.66 20.99
CA ARG A 188 27.43 -19.60 20.49
C ARG A 188 26.98 -19.92 19.07
N ILE A 189 25.68 -19.89 18.81
CA ILE A 189 25.10 -19.99 17.46
C ILE A 189 24.33 -18.72 17.16
N GLU A 190 24.63 -18.11 16.02
CA GLU A 190 23.87 -16.99 15.48
C GLU A 190 22.90 -17.50 14.42
N THR A 191 21.64 -17.12 14.50
CA THR A 191 20.63 -17.46 13.50
C THR A 191 20.02 -16.17 12.96
N PRO A 192 20.13 -15.87 11.66
CA PRO A 192 19.47 -14.71 11.08
C PRO A 192 17.95 -14.89 11.16
N MET A 193 17.23 -13.82 11.47
CA MET A 193 15.76 -13.89 11.53
C MET A 193 15.17 -14.01 10.12
N ALA A 194 14.20 -14.90 9.94
CA ALA A 194 13.33 -14.88 8.77
C ALA A 194 12.31 -13.75 8.95
N SER A 195 12.37 -12.72 8.10
CA SER A 195 11.37 -11.66 8.09
C SER A 195 10.18 -12.06 7.22
N PHE A 196 8.99 -11.90 7.77
CA PHE A 196 7.76 -11.92 6.99
C PHE A 196 7.21 -10.50 7.00
N SER A 197 7.02 -9.88 5.83
CA SER A 197 6.50 -8.53 5.70
C SER A 197 5.24 -8.55 4.84
N HIS A 198 4.20 -7.89 5.32
CA HIS A 198 3.02 -7.54 4.54
C HIS A 198 3.02 -6.03 4.35
N SER A 199 3.01 -5.58 3.10
CA SER A 199 2.82 -4.18 2.75
C SER A 199 1.43 -4.01 2.14
N MET A 200 0.74 -2.96 2.54
CA MET A 200 -0.49 -2.51 1.90
C MET A 200 -0.37 -1.03 1.60
N GLU A 201 -0.91 -0.60 0.46
CA GLU A 201 -0.99 0.82 0.14
C GLU A 201 -2.15 1.44 0.89
N MET A 202 -1.89 2.54 1.61
CA MET A 202 -2.93 3.34 2.26
C MET A 202 -3.25 4.59 1.44
N PRO A 203 -4.54 4.95 1.29
CA PRO A 203 -4.95 6.16 0.56
C PRO A 203 -4.44 7.42 1.25
N ARG A 204 -3.75 8.28 0.51
CA ARG A 204 -3.09 9.47 1.06
C ARG A 204 -4.06 10.46 1.72
N GLN A 205 -5.27 10.63 1.18
CA GLN A 205 -6.25 11.55 1.77
C GLN A 205 -6.77 11.06 3.12
N MET A 206 -6.66 9.77 3.45
CA MET A 206 -7.01 9.28 4.79
C MET A 206 -6.18 9.94 5.90
N VAL A 207 -4.95 10.39 5.57
CA VAL A 207 -4.08 11.11 6.50
C VAL A 207 -4.23 12.63 6.33
N LEU A 208 -4.33 13.11 5.08
CA LEU A 208 -4.29 14.55 4.78
C LEU A 208 -5.64 15.25 4.95
N ASP A 209 -6.74 14.61 4.55
CA ASP A 209 -8.12 15.13 4.62
C ASP A 209 -9.13 13.98 4.76
N PRO A 210 -9.20 13.34 5.95
CA PRO A 210 -10.08 12.21 6.18
C PRO A 210 -11.56 12.57 6.00
N VAL A 211 -11.95 13.78 6.43
CA VAL A 211 -13.36 14.22 6.36
C VAL A 211 -13.78 14.49 4.92
N GLY A 212 -12.92 15.10 4.09
CA GLY A 212 -13.19 15.32 2.68
C GLY A 212 -13.29 14.00 1.92
N LEU A 213 -12.39 13.05 2.22
CA LEU A 213 -12.44 11.71 1.65
C LEU A 213 -13.75 10.99 1.99
N ASP A 214 -14.13 10.96 3.27
CA ASP A 214 -15.38 10.32 3.71
C ASP A 214 -16.61 10.94 3.04
N LYS A 215 -16.65 12.28 2.95
CA LYS A 215 -17.73 12.98 2.24
C LYS A 215 -17.79 12.61 0.76
N MET A 216 -16.65 12.53 0.08
CA MET A 216 -16.58 12.11 -1.33
C MET A 216 -17.11 10.69 -1.49
N LEU A 217 -16.63 9.74 -0.70
CA LEU A 217 -17.08 8.34 -0.76
C LEU A 217 -18.57 8.20 -0.44
N LEU A 218 -19.06 8.86 0.61
CA LEU A 218 -20.49 8.88 0.95
C LEU A 218 -21.34 9.49 -0.17
N SER A 219 -20.87 10.55 -0.83
CA SER A 219 -21.57 11.14 -1.97
C SER A 219 -21.73 10.13 -3.11
N PHE A 220 -20.66 9.37 -3.42
CA PHE A 220 -20.69 8.34 -4.45
C PHE A 220 -21.56 7.14 -4.04
N ILE A 221 -21.55 6.74 -2.76
CA ILE A 221 -22.41 5.66 -2.24
C ILE A 221 -23.90 6.05 -2.32
N THR A 222 -24.24 7.28 -1.96
CA THR A 222 -25.62 7.76 -1.87
C THR A 222 -26.19 8.26 -3.19
N GLU A 223 -25.34 8.48 -4.21
CA GLU A 223 -25.74 8.82 -5.56
C GLU A 223 -26.79 7.84 -6.09
N ARG A 224 -27.89 8.36 -6.64
CA ARG A 224 -28.95 7.55 -7.24
C ARG A 224 -28.64 7.29 -8.70
N SER A 225 -29.07 6.13 -9.20
CA SER A 225 -28.98 5.82 -10.62
C SER A 225 -29.58 6.95 -11.45
N PRO A 226 -28.93 7.38 -12.54
CA PRO A 226 -29.57 8.23 -13.53
C PRO A 226 -30.85 7.56 -14.06
N LYS A 227 -31.83 8.37 -14.44
CA LYS A 227 -33.14 7.95 -14.94
C LYS A 227 -33.19 7.98 -16.45
#